data_AF-A0A3A5AQJ1-F1
#
_entry.id   AF-A0A3A5AQJ1-F1
#
_cell.length_a   1.000
_cell.length_b   1.000
_cell.length_c   1.000
_cell.angle_alpha   90.00
_cell.angle_beta   90.00
_cell.angle_gamma   90.00
#
_symmetry.space_group_name_H-M   'P 1'
#
loop_
_entity.id
_entity.type
_entity.pdbx_description
1 polymer ?
#
loop_
_entity_poly.entity_id
_entity_poly.type
_entity_poly.pdbx_seq_one_letter_code
_entity_poly.pdbx_strand_id
1 'polypeptide(L)'
;MRSFPNAIPTDRIQEVISMHDEFIWLADSFGEVIRRAREAKGLNQKELANLCKGISPMYISQIEANKRSPSQKVCFSLAHALQLDQRKLLLLAFRDRVPKEIRDIFSTKRPEPSGSRIPDKVQTLFQMLAKLPENKRRRVITIWEETLKLLS
;
A
#
# COMPACT_ATOMS: atom_id res chain seq x y z
N MET A 1 23.06 -24.38 -18.31
CA MET A 1 22.99 -22.92 -18.07
C MET A 1 21.80 -22.37 -18.82
N ARG A 2 20.78 -21.84 -18.13
CA ARG A 2 19.71 -21.07 -18.76
C ARG A 2 19.89 -19.63 -18.28
N SER A 3 20.29 -18.76 -19.20
CA SER A 3 20.35 -17.31 -18.97
C SER A 3 18.93 -16.81 -18.68
N PHE A 4 18.74 -16.21 -17.51
CA PHE A 4 17.50 -15.49 -17.21
C PHE A 4 17.48 -14.18 -18.02
N PRO A 5 16.33 -13.74 -18.54
CA PRO A 5 16.26 -12.52 -19.33
C PRO A 5 16.58 -11.30 -18.48
N ASN A 6 17.17 -10.32 -19.16
CA ASN A 6 17.66 -9.02 -18.71
C ASN A 6 16.71 -8.23 -17.80
N ALA A 7 17.31 -7.31 -17.05
CA ALA A 7 16.71 -6.28 -16.20
C ALA A 7 15.37 -5.72 -16.74
N ILE A 8 14.47 -5.37 -15.82
CA ILE A 8 13.19 -4.72 -16.16
C ILE A 8 13.51 -3.45 -16.96
N PRO A 9 13.01 -3.33 -18.20
CA PRO A 9 13.23 -2.15 -19.04
C PRO A 9 12.76 -0.87 -18.32
N THR A 10 13.57 0.20 -18.38
CA THR A 10 13.35 1.47 -17.66
C THR A 10 11.99 2.11 -17.95
N ASP A 11 11.45 1.87 -19.15
CA ASP A 11 10.12 2.30 -19.59
C ASP A 11 8.96 1.64 -18.83
N ARG A 12 9.20 0.51 -18.15
CA ARG A 12 8.21 -0.17 -17.29
C ARG A 12 8.27 0.21 -15.81
N ILE A 13 9.21 1.06 -15.40
CA ILE A 13 9.33 1.49 -13.99
C ILE A 13 8.03 2.16 -13.51
N GLN A 14 7.38 2.94 -14.38
CA GLN A 14 6.10 3.57 -14.06
C GLN A 14 4.96 2.56 -13.87
N GLU A 15 4.98 1.43 -14.59
CA GLU A 15 4.01 0.34 -14.41
C GLU A 15 4.20 -0.33 -13.04
N VAL A 16 5.46 -0.52 -12.61
CA VAL A 16 5.79 -1.15 -11.32
C VAL A 16 5.48 -0.22 -10.13
N ILE A 17 5.78 1.08 -10.25
CA ILE A 17 5.39 2.09 -9.26
C ILE A 17 3.86 2.16 -9.15
N SER A 18 3.16 2.18 -10.29
CA SER A 18 1.69 2.18 -10.32
C SER A 18 1.10 0.90 -9.71
N MET A 19 1.74 -0.26 -9.87
CA MET A 19 1.31 -1.50 -9.22
C MET A 19 1.45 -1.46 -7.71
N HIS A 20 2.52 -0.84 -7.20
CA HIS A 20 2.75 -0.71 -5.78
C HIS A 20 1.71 0.22 -5.12
N ASP A 21 1.37 1.32 -5.79
CA ASP A 21 0.32 2.23 -5.33
C ASP A 21 -1.04 1.52 -5.23
N GLU A 22 -1.44 0.77 -6.25
CA GLU A 22 -2.67 -0.03 -6.21
C GLU A 22 -2.63 -1.07 -5.07
N PHE A 23 -1.48 -1.67 -4.78
CA PHE A 23 -1.32 -2.64 -3.70
C PHE A 23 -1.47 -2.03 -2.29
N ILE A 24 -1.04 -0.77 -2.10
CA ILE A 24 -1.29 -0.04 -0.84
C ILE A 24 -2.80 0.07 -0.60
N TRP A 25 -3.58 0.39 -1.63
CA TRP A 25 -5.02 0.61 -1.53
C TRP A 25 -5.87 -0.67 -1.47
N LEU A 26 -5.28 -1.85 -1.68
CA LEU A 26 -5.94 -3.14 -1.41
C LEU A 26 -6.10 -3.43 0.10
N ALA A 27 -5.62 -2.54 0.97
CA ALA A 27 -5.79 -2.66 2.42
C ALA A 27 -7.25 -2.50 2.85
N ASP A 28 -7.66 -3.30 3.84
CA ASP A 28 -9.04 -3.32 4.33
C ASP A 28 -9.39 -2.14 5.25
N SER A 29 -8.40 -1.39 5.77
CA SER A 29 -8.63 -0.25 6.67
C SER A 29 -7.63 0.89 6.51
N PHE A 30 -7.98 2.05 7.06
CA PHE A 30 -7.10 3.21 7.15
C PHE A 30 -5.75 2.88 7.80
N GLY A 31 -5.78 2.23 8.98
CA GLY A 31 -4.57 1.88 9.70
C GLY A 31 -3.62 0.99 8.89
N GLU A 32 -4.18 0.05 8.13
CA GLU A 32 -3.39 -0.84 7.28
C GLU A 32 -2.80 -0.12 6.07
N VAL A 33 -3.51 0.82 5.45
CA VAL A 33 -2.95 1.70 4.39
C VAL A 33 -1.73 2.47 4.92
N ILE A 34 -1.85 3.08 6.11
CA ILE A 34 -0.73 3.82 6.73
C ILE A 34 0.46 2.90 6.99
N ARG A 35 0.21 1.70 7.55
CA ARG A 35 1.26 0.72 7.85
C ARG A 35 2.00 0.28 6.58
N ARG A 36 1.26 -0.09 5.52
CA ARG A 36 1.85 -0.53 4.24
C ARG A 36 2.64 0.58 3.57
N ALA A 37 2.09 1.79 3.50
CA ALA A 37 2.80 2.92 2.90
C ALA A 37 4.06 3.30 3.70
N ARG A 38 4.01 3.19 5.04
CA ARG A 38 5.18 3.39 5.89
C ARG A 38 6.27 2.33 5.62
N GLU A 39 5.89 1.06 5.61
CA GLU A 39 6.80 -0.08 5.38
C GLU A 39 7.42 -0.04 3.99
N ALA A 40 6.66 0.33 2.97
CA ALA A 40 7.15 0.50 1.60
C ALA A 40 8.23 1.59 1.49
N LYS A 41 8.19 2.60 2.36
CA LYS A 41 9.22 3.65 2.45
C LYS A 41 10.39 3.28 3.37
N GLY A 42 10.40 2.06 3.93
CA GLY A 42 11.42 1.61 4.85
C GLY A 42 11.42 2.35 6.19
N LEU A 43 10.33 3.04 6.55
CA LEU A 43 10.25 3.86 7.75
C LEU A 43 9.78 3.03 8.96
N ASN A 44 10.35 3.29 10.13
CA ASN A 44 9.73 2.90 11.41
C ASN A 44 8.69 3.94 11.88
N GLN A 45 7.89 3.60 12.89
CA GLN A 45 6.81 4.48 13.39
C GLN A 45 7.33 5.81 13.95
N LYS A 46 8.54 5.82 14.52
CA LYS A 46 9.18 7.04 15.04
C LYS A 46 9.61 7.97 13.91
N GLU A 47 10.16 7.41 12.84
CA GLU A 47 10.53 8.18 11.65
C GLU A 47 9.31 8.79 10.96
N LEU A 48 8.24 8.02 10.79
CA LEU A 48 6.98 8.57 10.25
C LEU A 48 6.43 9.70 11.15
N ALA A 49 6.47 9.52 12.47
CA ALA A 49 6.06 10.56 13.41
C ALA A 49 6.91 11.83 13.26
N ASN A 50 8.24 11.70 13.09
CA ASN A 50 9.13 12.85 12.88
C ASN A 50 8.83 13.61 11.57
N LEU A 51 8.39 12.90 10.52
CA LEU A 51 7.95 13.52 9.27
C LEU A 51 6.61 14.27 9.41
N CYS A 52 5.84 13.98 10.46
CA CYS A 52 4.53 14.56 10.70
C CYS A 52 4.57 15.54 11.88
N LYS A 53 4.50 16.85 11.61
CA LYS A 53 4.59 17.88 12.65
C LYS A 53 3.53 17.68 13.75
N GLY A 54 3.98 17.47 14.98
CA GLY A 54 3.12 17.35 16.17
C GLY A 54 2.45 15.99 16.36
N ILE A 55 2.93 14.93 15.70
CA ILE A 55 2.43 13.56 15.86
C ILE A 55 3.43 12.74 16.66
N SER A 56 2.97 11.98 17.65
CA SER A 56 3.82 11.08 18.44
C SER A 56 3.92 9.68 17.81
N PRO A 57 5.03 8.94 18.03
CA PRO A 57 5.15 7.56 17.58
C PRO A 57 4.06 6.63 18.15
N MET A 58 3.66 6.87 19.40
CA MET A 58 2.54 6.16 20.03
C MET A 58 1.22 6.40 19.28
N TYR A 59 0.98 7.63 18.82
CA TYR A 59 -0.24 7.94 18.08
C TYR A 59 -0.24 7.28 16.69
N ILE A 60 0.90 7.24 16.00
CA ILE A 60 1.07 6.43 14.76
C ILE A 60 0.74 4.96 15.02
N SER A 61 1.29 4.37 16.09
CA SER A 61 1.02 2.98 16.45
C SER A 61 -0.47 2.71 16.69
N GLN A 62 -1.15 3.61 17.40
CA GLN A 62 -2.60 3.52 17.64
C GLN A 62 -3.43 3.68 16.37
N ILE A 63 -2.99 4.53 15.42
CA ILE A 63 -3.62 4.69 14.11
C ILE A 63 -3.47 3.42 13.28
N GLU A 64 -2.26 2.87 13.18
CA GLU A 64 -1.97 1.64 12.42
C GLU A 64 -2.75 0.44 12.95
N ALA A 65 -2.95 0.36 14.26
CA ALA A 65 -3.76 -0.66 14.92
C ALA A 65 -5.28 -0.39 14.84
N ASN A 66 -5.74 0.64 14.12
CA ASN A 66 -7.13 1.11 14.06
C ASN A 66 -7.75 1.43 15.44
N LYS A 67 -6.93 1.67 16.47
CA LYS A 67 -7.36 2.02 17.84
C LYS A 67 -7.72 3.48 17.98
N ARG A 68 -7.24 4.34 17.09
CA ARG A 68 -7.57 5.77 17.04
C ARG A 68 -7.86 6.20 15.62
N SER A 69 -8.95 6.94 15.46
CA SER A 69 -9.23 7.70 14.24
C SER A 69 -8.46 9.02 14.25
N PRO A 70 -7.65 9.31 13.23
CA PRO A 70 -6.97 10.60 13.11
C PRO A 70 -7.92 11.74 12.79
N SER A 71 -7.55 12.98 13.11
CA SER A 71 -8.25 14.18 12.61
C SER A 71 -7.95 14.41 11.13
N GLN A 72 -8.73 15.25 10.45
CA GLN A 72 -8.47 15.61 9.05
C GLN A 72 -7.07 16.23 8.86
N LYS A 73 -6.63 17.08 9.79
CA LYS A 73 -5.27 17.66 9.77
C LYS A 73 -4.19 16.58 9.83
N VAL A 74 -4.42 15.55 10.67
CA VAL A 74 -3.51 14.41 10.78
C VAL A 74 -3.52 13.57 9.50
N CYS A 75 -4.69 13.32 8.89
CA CYS A 75 -4.78 12.64 7.60
C CYS A 75 -3.96 13.36 6.53
N PHE A 76 -4.03 14.69 6.44
CA PHE A 76 -3.24 15.46 5.48
C PHE A 76 -1.74 15.39 5.76
N SER A 77 -1.33 15.47 7.03
CA SER A 77 0.07 15.30 7.40
C SER A 77 0.61 13.92 7.01
N LEU A 78 -0.17 12.86 7.26
CA LEU A 78 0.18 11.49 6.90
C LEU A 78 0.26 11.30 5.39
N ALA A 79 -0.74 11.78 4.64
CA ALA A 79 -0.73 11.70 3.18
C ALA A 79 0.47 12.42 2.58
N HIS A 80 0.83 13.60 3.10
CA HIS A 80 2.00 14.33 2.65
C HIS A 80 3.31 13.54 2.95
N ALA A 81 3.50 13.09 4.19
CA ALA A 81 4.70 12.34 4.58
C ALA A 81 4.86 11.02 3.80
N LEU A 82 3.75 10.33 3.55
CA LEU A 82 3.71 9.05 2.85
C LEU A 82 3.51 9.18 1.33
N GLN A 83 3.44 10.41 0.80
CA GLN A 83 3.17 10.67 -0.63
C GLN A 83 1.93 9.93 -1.17
N LEU A 84 0.87 9.89 -0.37
CA LEU A 84 -0.41 9.28 -0.72
C LEU A 84 -1.39 10.33 -1.24
N ASP A 85 -2.36 9.90 -2.04
CA ASP A 85 -3.50 10.74 -2.42
C ASP A 85 -4.32 11.14 -1.19
N GLN A 86 -4.34 12.44 -0.91
CA GLN A 86 -5.01 13.01 0.27
C GLN A 86 -6.52 12.77 0.26
N ARG A 87 -7.16 12.80 -0.92
CA ARG A 87 -8.63 12.63 -1.04
C ARG A 87 -9.00 11.18 -0.77
N LYS A 88 -8.30 10.22 -1.37
CA LYS A 88 -8.48 8.78 -1.11
C LYS A 88 -8.29 8.47 0.36
N LEU A 89 -7.22 8.98 0.97
CA LEU A 89 -6.93 8.74 2.38
C LEU A 89 -8.00 9.34 3.31
N LEU A 90 -8.52 10.53 2.99
CA LEU A 90 -9.58 11.18 3.76
C LEU A 90 -10.92 10.44 3.65
N LEU A 91 -11.30 10.00 2.45
CA LEU A 91 -12.50 9.18 2.24
C LEU A 91 -12.43 7.87 3.02
N LEU A 92 -11.27 7.21 3.00
CA LEU A 92 -11.03 5.99 3.77
C LEU A 92 -11.16 6.25 5.29
N ALA A 93 -10.60 7.35 5.79
CA ALA A 93 -10.74 7.74 7.18
C ALA A 93 -12.20 7.99 7.58
N PHE A 94 -13.03 8.54 6.68
CA PHE A 94 -14.46 8.74 6.94
C PHE A 94 -15.25 7.43 6.92
N ARG A 95 -14.95 6.52 5.98
CA ARG A 95 -15.56 5.18 5.93
C ARG A 95 -15.33 4.38 7.22
N ASP A 96 -14.17 4.54 7.84
CA ASP A 96 -13.86 3.84 9.09
C ASP A 96 -14.53 4.49 10.32
N ARG A 97 -15.04 5.73 10.20
CA ARG A 97 -15.79 6.45 11.25
C ARG A 97 -17.30 6.24 11.19
N VAL A 98 -17.85 5.83 10.05
CA VAL A 98 -19.29 5.55 9.97
C VAL A 98 -19.63 4.27 10.75
N PRO A 99 -20.83 4.20 11.35
CA PRO A 99 -21.34 2.98 11.99
C PRO A 99 -21.23 1.78 11.06
N LYS A 100 -21.06 0.58 11.64
CA LYS A 100 -20.80 -0.65 10.89
C LYS A 100 -21.89 -0.91 9.85
N GLU A 101 -23.14 -0.62 10.21
CA GLU A 101 -24.32 -0.77 9.36
C GLU A 101 -24.18 0.06 8.07
N ILE A 102 -23.65 1.28 8.18
CA ILE A 102 -23.39 2.16 7.04
C ILE A 102 -22.13 1.70 6.28
N ARG A 103 -21.10 1.22 6.98
CA ARG A 103 -19.89 0.66 6.37
C ARG A 103 -20.18 -0.57 5.51
N ASP A 104 -21.11 -1.42 5.95
CA ASP A 104 -21.50 -2.63 5.24
C ASP A 104 -22.26 -2.29 3.94
N ILE A 105 -22.99 -1.16 3.89
CA ILE A 105 -23.58 -0.61 2.66
C ILE A 105 -22.48 -0.21 1.65
N PHE A 106 -21.39 0.38 2.12
CA PHE A 106 -20.22 0.66 1.26
C PHE A 106 -19.44 -0.61 0.86
N SER A 107 -19.57 -1.69 1.62
CA SER A 107 -18.84 -2.95 1.39
C SER A 107 -19.59 -3.91 0.45
N THR A 108 -20.93 -3.87 0.45
CA THR A 108 -21.81 -4.64 -0.44
C THR A 108 -21.75 -4.17 -1.89
N LYS A 109 -21.21 -2.98 -2.13
CA LYS A 109 -20.69 -2.54 -3.42
C LYS A 109 -19.22 -2.13 -3.26
N ARG A 110 -18.31 -3.08 -3.03
CA ARG A 110 -17.03 -2.95 -3.76
C ARG A 110 -17.46 -2.94 -5.23
N PRO A 111 -17.24 -1.89 -6.02
CA PRO A 111 -17.20 -2.13 -7.44
C PRO A 111 -16.15 -3.23 -7.59
N GLU A 112 -16.57 -4.43 -8.05
CA GLU A 112 -15.68 -5.25 -8.87
C GLU A 112 -14.89 -4.27 -9.71
N PRO A 113 -13.55 -4.26 -9.68
CA PRO A 113 -12.74 -3.17 -10.24
C PRO A 113 -13.15 -2.89 -11.69
N SER A 114 -14.15 -2.03 -11.84
CA SER A 114 -14.83 -1.74 -13.08
C SER A 114 -14.14 -0.51 -13.62
N GLY A 115 -12.88 -0.69 -14.02
CA GLY A 115 -12.09 0.39 -14.58
C GLY A 115 -10.58 0.23 -14.47
N SER A 116 -10.06 -0.46 -13.44
CA SER A 116 -8.62 -0.75 -13.35
C SER A 116 -8.40 -2.19 -13.73
N ARG A 117 -8.35 -2.47 -15.04
CA ARG A 117 -7.77 -3.73 -15.54
C ARG A 117 -6.37 -3.78 -14.98
N ILE A 118 -6.14 -4.54 -13.90
CA ILE A 118 -4.81 -5.03 -13.54
C ILE A 118 -4.24 -5.51 -14.88
N PRO A 119 -3.20 -4.89 -15.45
CA PRO A 119 -2.76 -5.23 -16.79
C PRO A 119 -2.63 -6.74 -16.85
N ASP A 120 -3.16 -7.41 -17.89
CA ASP A 120 -3.34 -8.87 -17.87
C ASP A 120 -2.06 -9.61 -17.45
N LYS A 121 -0.89 -9.02 -17.75
CA LYS A 121 0.43 -9.46 -17.30
C LYS A 121 0.61 -9.51 -15.78
N VAL A 122 0.14 -8.51 -15.05
CA VAL A 122 0.20 -8.43 -13.58
C VAL A 122 -0.75 -9.44 -12.94
N GLN A 123 -1.96 -9.59 -13.48
CA GLN A 123 -2.91 -10.63 -13.08
C GLN A 123 -2.28 -12.02 -13.28
N THR A 124 -1.66 -12.21 -14.44
CA THR A 124 -0.94 -13.44 -14.79
C THR A 124 0.24 -13.68 -13.85
N LEU A 125 1.01 -12.65 -13.52
CA LEU A 125 2.13 -12.75 -12.58
C LEU A 125 1.66 -13.19 -11.19
N PHE A 126 0.59 -12.59 -10.64
CA PHE A 126 0.02 -13.02 -9.37
C PHE A 126 -0.49 -14.46 -9.41
N GLN A 127 -1.17 -14.86 -10.50
CA GLN A 127 -1.61 -16.24 -10.69
C GLN A 127 -0.43 -17.23 -10.81
N MET A 128 0.66 -16.84 -11.45
CA MET A 128 1.88 -17.64 -11.56
C MET A 128 2.58 -17.76 -10.21
N LEU A 129 2.72 -16.65 -9.47
CA LEU A 129 3.32 -16.65 -8.13
C LEU A 129 2.51 -17.48 -7.14
N ALA A 130 1.18 -17.39 -7.17
CA ALA A 130 0.31 -18.18 -6.32
C ALA A 130 0.50 -19.70 -6.51
N LYS A 131 0.84 -20.13 -7.74
CA LYS A 131 1.14 -21.53 -8.09
C LYS A 131 2.54 -21.99 -7.69
N LEU A 132 3.41 -21.10 -7.21
CA LEU A 132 4.76 -21.48 -6.80
C LEU A 132 4.81 -21.98 -5.34
N PRO A 133 5.67 -22.96 -5.06
CA PRO A 133 6.07 -23.33 -3.70
C PRO A 133 6.57 -22.12 -2.91
N GLU A 134 6.32 -22.11 -1.60
CA GLU A 134 6.53 -20.92 -0.77
C GLU A 134 7.98 -20.41 -0.76
N ASN A 135 8.95 -21.33 -0.77
CA ASN A 135 10.37 -20.99 -0.88
C ASN A 135 10.71 -20.27 -2.19
N LYS A 136 10.00 -20.57 -3.30
CA LYS A 136 10.18 -19.88 -4.58
C LYS A 136 9.46 -18.53 -4.60
N ARG A 137 8.26 -18.43 -4.01
CA ARG A 137 7.54 -17.15 -3.84
C ARG A 137 8.39 -16.15 -3.07
N ARG A 138 8.95 -16.59 -1.94
CA ARG A 138 9.78 -15.78 -1.05
C ARG A 138 11.02 -15.25 -1.77
N ARG A 139 11.64 -16.08 -2.62
CA ARG A 139 12.81 -15.68 -3.43
C ARG A 139 12.46 -14.66 -4.52
N VAL A 140 11.30 -14.75 -5.14
CA VAL A 140 10.85 -13.74 -6.11
C VAL A 140 10.60 -12.41 -5.43
N ILE A 141 9.98 -12.43 -4.24
CA ILE A 141 9.77 -11.23 -3.42
C ILE A 141 11.11 -10.60 -3.03
N THR A 142 12.07 -11.38 -2.55
CA THR A 142 13.42 -10.89 -2.19
C THR A 142 14.15 -10.25 -3.37
N ILE A 143 14.11 -10.88 -4.55
CA ILE A 143 14.75 -10.33 -5.75
C ILE A 143 14.08 -9.00 -6.15
N TRP A 144 12.76 -8.91 -6.06
CA TRP A 144 12.04 -7.66 -6.31
C TRP A 144 12.41 -6.55 -5.32
N GLU A 145 12.52 -6.86 -4.02
CA GLU A 145 12.95 -5.91 -2.99
C GLU A 145 14.40 -5.43 -3.20
N GLU A 146 15.31 -6.32 -3.56
CA GLU A 146 16.70 -5.99 -3.90
C GLU A 146 16.78 -5.10 -5.15
N THR A 147 15.96 -5.40 -6.16
CA THR A 147 15.92 -4.63 -7.40
C THR A 147 15.39 -3.21 -7.15
N LEU A 148 14.39 -3.06 -6.26
CA LEU A 148 13.86 -1.75 -5.88
C LEU A 148 14.87 -0.91 -5.08
N LYS A 149 15.71 -1.53 -4.23
CA LYS A 149 16.78 -0.84 -3.49
C LYS A 149 17.91 -0.32 -4.38
N LEU A 150 18.15 -0.95 -5.53
CA LEU A 150 19.16 -0.51 -6.50
C LEU A 150 18.68 0.67 -7.36
N LEU A 151 17.39 1.01 -7.29
CA LEU A 151 16.75 2.07 -8.08
C LEU A 151 16.46 3.34 -7.25
N SER A 152 16.84 3.36 -5.96
CA SER A 152 16.79 4.52 -5.06
C SER A 152 18.18 5.11 -4.85
#